data_AF-A0A654DD91-F1
#
_entry.id   AF-A0A654DD91-F1
#
_cell.length_a   1.000
_cell.length_b   1.000
_cell.length_c   1.000
_cell.angle_alpha   90.00
_cell.angle_beta   90.00
_cell.angle_gamma   90.00
#
_symmetry.space_group_name_H-M   'P 1'
#
loop_
_entity.id
_entity.type
_entity.pdbx_description
1 polymer ?
#
loop_
_entity_poly.entity_id
_entity_poly.type
_entity_poly.pdbx_seq_one_letter_code
_entity_poly.pdbx_strand_id
1 'polypeptide(L)'
;MNEGLDWKKFQFITTVQTALINNAINVSLEGDAKERRHIFSATGTLINMDDAFYAAERIPNDLTAYEAACEFVGFCCENLREKGARVPAWFARH
;
A
#
# COMPACT_ATOMS: atom_id res chain seq x y z
N MET A 1 12.88 -23.39 12.16
CA MET A 1 13.85 -22.28 12.27
C MET A 1 13.12 -21.14 12.94
N ASN A 2 13.70 -20.53 13.97
CA ASN A 2 13.17 -19.28 14.51
C ASN A 2 13.74 -18.18 13.62
N GLU A 3 13.06 -17.90 12.52
CA GLU A 3 13.43 -16.78 11.66
C GLU A 3 13.19 -15.52 12.49
N GLY A 4 14.29 -14.83 12.84
CA GLY A 4 14.19 -13.54 13.50
C GLY A 4 13.30 -12.61 12.66
N LEU A 5 12.60 -11.70 13.32
CA LEU A 5 11.73 -10.73 12.65
C LEU A 5 12.51 -9.97 11.58
N ASP A 6 12.05 -10.04 10.32
CA ASP A 6 12.53 -9.15 9.27
C ASP A 6 12.01 -7.73 9.55
N TRP A 7 12.87 -6.90 10.13
CA TRP A 7 12.53 -5.55 10.51
C TRP A 7 12.17 -4.65 9.33
N LYS A 8 12.78 -4.87 8.15
CA LYS A 8 12.51 -4.04 6.97
C LYS A 8 11.11 -4.35 6.44
N LYS A 9 10.75 -5.63 6.36
CA LYS A 9 9.38 -6.06 6.00
C LYS A 9 8.36 -5.61 7.04
N PHE A 10 8.67 -5.75 8.32
CA PHE A 10 7.77 -5.31 9.40
C PHE A 10 7.50 -3.80 9.32
N GLN A 11 8.54 -2.97 9.18
CA GLN A 11 8.40 -1.52 9.02
C GLN A 11 7.59 -1.15 7.77
N PHE A 12 7.83 -1.83 6.65
CA PHE A 12 7.08 -1.62 5.42
C PHE A 12 5.60 -1.94 5.59
N ILE A 13 5.27 -3.15 6.05
CA ILE A 13 3.89 -3.62 6.20
C ILE A 13 3.12 -2.73 7.19
N THR A 14 3.72 -2.41 8.33
CA THR A 14 3.09 -1.52 9.33
C THR A 14 2.84 -0.13 8.76
N THR A 15 3.79 0.43 8.02
CA THR A 15 3.62 1.75 7.37
C THR A 15 2.50 1.71 6.33
N VAL A 16 2.47 0.71 5.45
CA VAL A 16 1.42 0.55 4.43
C VAL A 16 0.05 0.37 5.09
N GLN A 17 -0.06 -0.49 6.10
CA GLN A 17 -1.30 -0.72 6.83
C GLN A 17 -1.82 0.57 7.47
N THR A 18 -0.96 1.32 8.17
CA THR A 18 -1.34 2.59 8.79
C THR A 18 -1.82 3.60 7.74
N ALA A 19 -1.13 3.69 6.60
CA ALA A 19 -1.49 4.60 5.53
C ALA A 19 -2.85 4.25 4.89
N LEU A 20 -3.11 2.97 4.61
CA LEU A 20 -4.39 2.52 4.06
C LEU A 20 -5.56 2.77 5.02
N ILE A 21 -5.37 2.50 6.32
CA ILE A 21 -6.38 2.78 7.35
C ILE A 21 -6.68 4.28 7.42
N ASN A 22 -5.64 5.12 7.49
CA ASN A 22 -5.81 6.57 7.56
C ASN A 22 -6.50 7.12 6.30
N ASN A 23 -6.14 6.61 5.11
CA ASN A 23 -6.78 7.00 3.85
C ASN A 23 -8.27 6.61 3.84
N ALA A 24 -8.60 5.39 4.23
CA ALA A 24 -9.98 4.92 4.30
C ALA A 24 -10.83 5.77 5.27
N ILE A 25 -10.27 6.12 6.45
CA ILE A 25 -10.93 7.01 7.41
C ILE A 25 -11.20 8.38 6.77
N ASN A 26 -10.19 9.02 6.17
CA ASN A 26 -10.36 10.34 5.57
C ASN A 26 -11.40 10.35 4.45
N VAL A 27 -11.35 9.38 3.53
CA VAL A 27 -12.31 9.28 2.42
C VAL A 27 -13.73 9.00 2.95
N SER A 28 -13.87 8.23 4.03
CA SER A 28 -15.18 7.94 4.63
C SER A 28 -15.87 9.15 5.26
N LEU A 29 -15.12 10.22 5.56
CA LEU A 29 -15.64 11.46 6.15
C LEU A 29 -16.10 12.47 5.08
N GLU A 30 -15.81 12.22 3.80
CA GLU A 30 -16.22 13.11 2.72
C GLU A 30 -17.74 13.00 2.44
N GLY A 31 -18.37 14.09 2.01
CA GLY A 31 -19.82 14.17 1.80
C GLY A 31 -20.36 13.17 0.76
N ASP A 32 -19.50 12.64 -0.10
CA ASP A 32 -19.77 11.67 -1.15
C ASP A 32 -19.20 10.26 -0.83
N ALA A 33 -18.88 9.97 0.43
CA ALA A 33 -18.32 8.69 0.87
C ALA A 33 -19.10 7.46 0.40
N LYS A 34 -20.43 7.59 0.19
CA LYS A 34 -21.26 6.50 -0.34
C LYS A 34 -20.94 6.17 -1.80
N GLU A 35 -20.61 7.16 -2.61
CA GLU A 35 -20.21 7.01 -4.02
C GLU A 35 -18.77 6.49 -4.13
N ARG A 36 -17.92 6.90 -3.19
CA ARG A 36 -16.49 6.51 -3.09
C ARG A 36 -16.24 5.14 -2.44
N ARG A 37 -17.27 4.39 -2.03
CA ARG A 37 -17.11 3.08 -1.37
C ARG A 37 -16.29 2.06 -2.15
N HIS A 38 -16.26 2.17 -3.48
CA HIS A 38 -15.46 1.28 -4.31
C HIS A 38 -13.95 1.47 -4.10
N ILE A 39 -13.51 2.70 -3.76
CA ILE A 39 -12.11 3.08 -3.49
C ILE A 39 -11.57 2.32 -2.26
N PHE A 40 -12.43 2.04 -1.28
CA PHE A 40 -12.08 1.33 -0.04
C PHE A 40 -12.91 0.04 0.13
N SER A 41 -13.28 -0.59 -0.99
CA SER A 41 -14.03 -1.85 -0.95
C SER A 41 -13.23 -2.94 -0.22
N ALA A 42 -13.93 -3.86 0.47
CA ALA A 42 -13.28 -4.96 1.18
C ALA A 42 -12.36 -5.78 0.26
N THR A 43 -12.80 -6.04 -0.98
CA THR A 43 -12.00 -6.73 -1.99
C THR A 43 -10.75 -5.95 -2.39
N GLY A 44 -10.88 -4.64 -2.66
CA GLY A 44 -9.74 -3.78 -3.01
C GLY A 44 -8.70 -3.71 -1.87
N THR A 45 -9.17 -3.62 -0.62
CA THR A 45 -8.30 -3.65 0.56
C THR A 45 -7.54 -4.97 0.68
N LEU A 46 -8.21 -6.11 0.47
CA LEU A 46 -7.55 -7.43 0.51
C LEU A 46 -6.51 -7.59 -0.61
N ILE A 47 -6.79 -7.09 -1.82
CA ILE A 47 -5.84 -7.07 -2.94
C ILE A 47 -4.61 -6.22 -2.57
N ASN A 48 -4.82 -5.00 -2.07
CA ASN A 48 -3.72 -4.13 -1.63
C ASN A 48 -2.88 -4.77 -0.52
N MET A 49 -3.49 -5.53 0.40
CA MET A 49 -2.76 -6.26 1.44
C MET A 49 -1.90 -7.39 0.85
N ASP A 50 -2.45 -8.20 -0.07
CA ASP A 50 -1.69 -9.26 -0.74
C ASP A 50 -0.50 -8.67 -1.54
N ASP A 51 -0.75 -7.58 -2.26
CA ASP A 51 0.28 -6.83 -2.99
C ASP A 51 1.35 -6.25 -2.07
N ALA A 52 0.99 -5.78 -0.87
CA ALA A 52 1.95 -5.31 0.10
C ALA A 52 2.86 -6.45 0.58
N PHE A 53 2.32 -7.64 0.84
CA PHE A 53 3.15 -8.80 1.20
C PHE A 53 4.06 -9.25 0.05
N TYR A 54 3.55 -9.26 -1.19
CA TYR A 54 4.36 -9.56 -2.36
C TYR A 54 5.49 -8.54 -2.58
N ALA A 55 5.20 -7.26 -2.40
CA ALA A 55 6.15 -6.16 -2.48
C ALA A 55 7.20 -6.25 -1.36
N ALA A 56 6.81 -6.59 -0.14
CA ALA A 56 7.72 -6.69 1.01
C ALA A 56 8.89 -7.67 0.75
N GLU A 57 8.66 -8.73 -0.01
CA GLU A 57 9.70 -9.69 -0.43
C GLU A 57 10.69 -9.14 -1.47
N ARG A 58 10.39 -7.97 -2.06
CA ARG A 58 11.09 -7.40 -3.23
C ARG A 58 11.57 -5.98 -3.00
N ILE A 59 11.51 -5.46 -1.77
CA ILE A 59 11.96 -4.11 -1.48
C ILE A 59 13.43 -3.97 -1.91
N PRO A 60 13.75 -3.06 -2.86
CA PRO A 60 15.11 -2.83 -3.31
C PRO A 60 16.08 -2.57 -2.14
N ASN A 61 17.32 -3.01 -2.27
CA ASN A 61 18.32 -2.88 -1.21
C ASN A 61 18.67 -1.42 -0.90
N ASP A 62 18.55 -0.54 -1.90
CA ASP A 62 18.81 0.89 -1.85
C ASP A 62 17.63 1.71 -1.32
N LEU A 63 16.43 1.13 -1.19
CA LEU A 63 15.29 1.79 -0.56
C LEU A 63 15.18 1.45 0.92
N THR A 64 14.85 2.44 1.74
CA THR A 64 14.35 2.21 3.10
C THR A 64 12.93 1.63 3.06
N ALA A 65 12.50 1.01 4.17
CA ALA A 65 11.12 0.50 4.29
C ALA A 65 10.08 1.61 4.14
N TYR A 66 10.39 2.83 4.59
CA TYR A 66 9.52 4.00 4.48
C TYR A 66 9.38 4.48 3.03
N GLU A 67 10.50 4.66 2.31
CA GLU A 67 10.47 5.09 0.90
C GLU A 67 9.67 4.10 0.04
N ALA A 68 9.94 2.80 0.22
CA ALA A 68 9.20 1.75 -0.46
C ALA A 68 7.69 1.80 -0.15
N ALA A 69 7.31 2.05 1.11
CA ALA A 69 5.91 2.18 1.51
C ALA A 69 5.25 3.42 0.88
N CYS A 70 5.97 4.54 0.79
CA CYS A 70 5.47 5.75 0.11
C CYS A 70 5.21 5.49 -1.38
N GLU A 71 6.14 4.84 -2.08
CA GLU A 71 5.95 4.46 -3.48
C GLU A 71 4.75 3.52 -3.67
N PHE A 72 4.64 2.50 -2.81
CA PHE A 72 3.54 1.53 -2.85
C PHE A 72 2.18 2.21 -2.63
N VAL A 73 2.03 2.96 -1.54
CA VAL A 73 0.78 3.64 -1.18
C VAL A 73 0.41 4.70 -2.22
N GLY A 74 1.38 5.45 -2.73
CA GLY A 74 1.15 6.46 -3.77
C GLY A 74 0.58 5.87 -5.06
N PHE A 75 0.90 4.60 -5.37
CA PHE A 75 0.29 3.88 -6.48
C PHE A 75 -1.07 3.24 -6.12
N CYS A 76 -1.18 2.59 -4.96
CA CYS A 76 -2.37 1.82 -4.57
C CYS A 76 -3.57 2.70 -4.19
N CYS A 77 -3.33 3.86 -3.58
CA CYS A 77 -4.41 4.80 -3.23
C CYS A 77 -4.80 5.60 -4.47
N GLU A 78 -5.89 5.19 -5.13
CA GLU A 78 -6.37 5.82 -6.37
C GLU A 78 -6.58 7.34 -6.23
N ASN A 79 -7.01 7.81 -5.05
CA ASN A 79 -7.19 9.23 -4.75
C ASN A 79 -5.88 10.02 -4.60
N LEU A 80 -4.75 9.33 -4.44
CA LEU A 80 -3.40 9.91 -4.38
C LEU A 80 -2.63 9.70 -5.69
N ARG A 81 -3.12 8.80 -6.55
CA ARG A 81 -2.42 8.40 -7.77
C ARG A 81 -2.57 9.46 -8.86
N GLU A 82 -1.44 9.96 -9.35
CA GLU A 82 -1.43 10.83 -10.52
C GLU A 82 -1.98 10.12 -11.76
N LYS A 83 -2.66 10.87 -12.63
CA LYS A 83 -3.19 10.32 -13.89
C LYS A 83 -2.04 9.80 -14.75
N GLY A 84 -2.06 8.51 -15.05
CA GLY A 84 -1.01 7.86 -15.84
C GLY A 84 0.22 7.41 -15.04
N ALA A 85 0.15 7.46 -13.70
CA ALA A 85 1.19 6.89 -12.84
C ALA A 85 1.44 5.42 -13.23
N ARG A 86 2.72 5.09 -13.39
CA ARG A 86 3.17 3.73 -13.68
C ARG A 86 3.42 3.01 -12.37
N VAL A 87 3.09 1.72 -12.34
CA VAL A 87 3.50 0.85 -11.25
C VAL A 87 5.03 0.81 -11.18
N PRO A 88 5.65 1.10 -10.02
CA PRO A 88 7.06 0.83 -9.80
C PRO A 88 7.40 -0.63 -10.11
N ALA A 89 8.45 -0.84 -10.91
CA ALA A 89 8.75 -2.16 -11.47
C ALA A 89 9.02 -3.22 -10.41
N TRP A 90 9.51 -2.83 -9.23
CA TRP A 90 9.92 -3.75 -8.17
C TRP A 90 8.74 -4.45 -7.47
N PHE A 91 7.53 -3.90 -7.55
CA PHE A 91 6.31 -4.58 -7.06
C PHE A 91 5.26 -4.86 -8.13
N ALA A 92 5.57 -4.63 -9.40
CA ALA A 92 4.70 -5.05 -10.49
C ALA A 92 4.55 -6.58 -10.50
N ARG A 93 3.32 -7.07 -10.70
CA ARG A 93 3.04 -8.48 -10.99
C ARG A 93 2.93 -8.66 -12.50
N HIS A 94 3.64 -9.66 -13.04
CA HIS A 94 3.59 -10.05 -14.45
C HIS A 94 2.71 -11.28 -14.64
#